data_AF-A0AAN6L6W3-F1
#
_entry.id   AF-A0AAN6L6W3-F1
#
_cell.length_a   1.000
_cell.length_b   1.000
_cell.length_c   1.000
_cell.angle_alpha   90.00
_cell.angle_beta   90.00
_cell.angle_gamma   90.00
#
_symmetry.space_group_name_H-M   'P 1'
#
loop_
_entity.id
_entity.type
_entity.pdbx_description
1 polymer ?
#
loop_
_entity_poly.entity_id
_entity_poly.type
_entity_poly.pdbx_seq_one_letter_code
_entity_poly.pdbx_strand_id
1 'polypeptide(L)'
;MASSTKEPVPSPIDIPIIDISGYLAGDPAATKETITLFRTACENQGFLQITGHSVSPEIQERFISAIAEFFSLPTAQKLEVSQQRSKCNRGYERLGFQKLDELDVNATTDQKEGFSIRQDRPLGRFLQGENQWPAGLPGFKEAYMEYFHAVHALSKTMFGVMALSLGLEQDYFADFASDADGESISDLLM
;
A
#
# COMPACT_ATOMS: atom_id res chain seq x y z
N MET A 1 46.76 2.80 13.02
CA MET A 1 45.81 1.93 13.73
C MET A 1 44.56 2.76 14.01
N ALA A 2 43.62 2.83 13.06
CA ALA A 2 42.38 3.57 13.26
C ALA A 2 41.45 2.74 14.15
N SER A 3 41.10 3.29 15.31
CA SER A 3 40.16 2.68 16.26
C SER A 3 38.77 2.67 15.63
N SER A 4 38.28 1.48 15.29
CA SER A 4 36.92 1.27 14.81
C SER A 4 35.97 1.44 16.01
N THR A 5 35.39 2.62 16.14
CA THR A 5 34.26 2.85 17.05
C THR A 5 33.06 2.14 16.45
N LYS A 6 32.71 0.96 16.97
CA LYS A 6 31.41 0.34 16.71
C LYS A 6 30.33 1.32 17.13
N GLU A 7 29.50 1.77 16.19
CA GLU A 7 28.28 2.50 16.51
C GLU A 7 27.41 1.62 17.43
N PRO A 8 26.75 2.22 18.44
CA PRO A 8 25.85 1.48 19.31
C PRO A 8 24.70 0.93 18.47
N VAL A 9 24.44 -0.38 18.62
CA VAL A 9 23.28 -1.03 17.98
C VAL A 9 22.02 -0.36 18.56
N PRO A 10 21.13 0.20 17.72
CA PRO A 10 19.90 0.81 18.22
C PRO A 10 19.06 -0.23 18.94
N SER A 11 18.48 0.17 20.07
CA SER A 11 17.52 -0.67 20.80
C SER A 11 16.34 -1.03 19.91
N PRO A 12 15.76 -2.23 20.04
CA PRO A 12 14.60 -2.63 19.24
C PRO A 12 13.46 -1.62 19.41
N ILE A 13 12.93 -1.12 18.29
CA ILE A 13 11.70 -0.32 18.29
C ILE A 13 10.53 -1.31 18.39
N ASP A 14 9.72 -1.18 19.43
CA ASP A 14 8.49 -1.94 19.57
C ASP A 14 7.40 -1.32 18.69
N ILE A 15 6.90 -2.07 17.71
CA ILE A 15 5.87 -1.60 16.78
C ILE A 15 4.50 -2.07 17.29
N PRO A 16 3.62 -1.16 17.70
CA PRO A 16 2.35 -1.53 18.32
C PRO A 16 1.46 -2.32 17.35
N ILE A 17 0.86 -3.39 17.88
CA ILE A 17 -0.18 -4.18 17.20
C ILE A 17 -1.52 -3.74 17.79
N ILE A 18 -2.43 -3.29 16.94
CA ILE A 18 -3.73 -2.76 17.32
C ILE A 18 -4.82 -3.63 16.70
N ASP A 19 -5.59 -4.32 17.54
CA ASP A 19 -6.78 -5.05 17.12
C ASP A 19 -7.95 -4.07 16.98
N ILE A 20 -8.55 -4.01 15.79
CA ILE A 20 -9.69 -3.13 15.49
C ILE A 20 -11.03 -3.88 15.46
N SER A 21 -11.07 -5.17 15.78
CA SER A 21 -12.31 -5.97 15.73
C SER A 21 -13.40 -5.40 16.65
N GLY A 22 -13.05 -4.97 17.86
CA GLY A 22 -13.98 -4.32 18.77
C GLY A 22 -14.48 -2.96 18.27
N TYR A 23 -13.61 -2.17 17.63
CA TYR A 23 -14.01 -0.93 16.94
C TYR A 23 -15.01 -1.22 15.82
N LEU A 24 -14.73 -2.22 14.97
CA LEU A 24 -15.63 -2.65 13.90
C LEU A 24 -16.97 -3.18 14.41
N ALA A 25 -16.99 -3.76 15.61
CA ALA A 25 -18.22 -4.21 16.28
C ALA A 25 -19.02 -3.07 16.93
N GLY A 26 -18.49 -1.83 16.95
CA GLY A 26 -19.14 -0.68 17.58
C GLY A 26 -19.05 -0.68 19.11
N ASP A 27 -18.11 -1.43 19.70
CA ASP A 27 -17.90 -1.43 21.15
C ASP A 27 -17.27 -0.07 21.58
N PRO A 28 -17.93 0.71 22.47
CA PRO A 28 -17.41 2.01 22.90
C PRO A 28 -16.08 1.95 23.65
N ALA A 29 -15.86 0.90 24.45
CA ALA A 29 -14.63 0.72 25.22
C ALA A 29 -13.47 0.35 24.29
N ALA A 30 -13.70 -0.63 23.39
CA ALA A 30 -12.71 -1.01 22.40
C ALA A 30 -12.39 0.15 21.43
N THR A 31 -13.41 0.91 21.02
CA THR A 31 -13.21 2.12 20.20
C THR A 31 -12.28 3.11 20.89
N LYS A 32 -12.52 3.39 22.18
CA LYS A 32 -11.67 4.31 22.95
C LYS A 32 -10.23 3.80 23.08
N GLU A 33 -10.05 2.49 23.25
CA GLU A 33 -8.73 1.87 23.29
C GLU A 33 -8.01 1.98 21.93
N THR A 34 -8.67 1.58 20.84
CA THR A 34 -8.15 1.67 19.47
C THR A 34 -7.69 3.08 19.13
N ILE A 35 -8.50 4.12 19.37
CA ILE A 35 -8.11 5.50 19.05
C ILE A 35 -6.92 5.98 19.89
N THR A 36 -6.81 5.52 21.14
CA THR A 36 -5.72 5.91 22.05
C THR A 36 -4.41 5.28 21.61
N LEU A 37 -4.44 3.98 21.28
CA LEU A 37 -3.28 3.26 20.77
C LEU A 37 -2.84 3.79 19.41
N PHE A 38 -3.80 4.05 18.50
CA PHE A 38 -3.52 4.60 17.17
C PHE A 38 -2.82 5.96 17.29
N ARG A 39 -3.36 6.87 18.09
CA ARG A 39 -2.75 8.18 18.33
C ARG A 39 -1.33 8.06 18.87
N THR A 40 -1.16 7.22 19.88
CA THR A 40 0.13 7.00 20.54
C THR A 40 1.17 6.46 19.54
N ALA A 41 0.77 5.51 18.70
CA ALA A 41 1.64 4.94 17.67
C ALA A 41 2.08 6.00 16.64
N CYS A 42 1.15 6.83 16.18
CA CYS A 42 1.43 7.90 15.23
C CYS A 42 2.34 9.00 15.83
N GLU A 43 2.14 9.38 17.09
CA GLU A 43 2.91 10.44 17.75
C GLU A 43 4.33 9.98 18.18
N ASN A 44 4.57 8.67 18.33
CA ASN A 44 5.85 8.15 18.82
C ASN A 44 6.63 7.37 17.76
N GLN A 45 6.13 6.20 17.34
CA GLN A 45 6.86 5.31 16.43
C GLN A 45 6.70 5.74 14.96
N GLY A 46 5.57 6.35 14.60
CA GLY A 46 5.18 6.62 13.22
C GLY A 46 4.79 5.36 12.43
N PHE A 47 4.76 4.19 13.08
CA PHE A 47 4.44 2.89 12.50
C PHE A 47 3.56 2.08 13.47
N LEU A 48 2.70 1.23 12.91
CA LEU A 48 1.80 0.33 13.64
C LEU A 48 1.39 -0.85 12.76
N GLN A 49 0.88 -1.90 13.39
CA GLN A 49 0.26 -3.05 12.73
C GLN A 49 -1.21 -3.12 13.11
N ILE A 50 -2.08 -3.44 12.15
CA ILE A 50 -3.53 -3.61 12.39
C ILE A 50 -3.88 -5.09 12.30
N THR A 51 -4.64 -5.58 13.28
CA THR A 51 -5.25 -6.92 13.28
C THR A 51 -6.77 -6.81 13.46
N GLY A 52 -7.49 -7.92 13.28
CA GLY A 52 -8.96 -7.92 13.41
C GLY A 52 -9.69 -7.12 12.32
N HIS A 53 -9.01 -6.80 11.21
CA HIS A 53 -9.56 -6.07 10.07
C HIS A 53 -10.34 -6.99 9.11
N SER A 54 -11.07 -6.39 8.17
CA SER A 54 -11.93 -7.09 7.21
C SER A 54 -11.22 -7.76 6.02
N VAL A 55 -9.92 -7.53 5.80
CA VAL A 55 -9.17 -8.16 4.71
C VAL A 55 -8.87 -9.62 5.06
N SER A 56 -9.59 -10.56 4.43
CA SER A 56 -9.48 -11.98 4.78
C SER A 56 -8.12 -12.57 4.39
N PRO A 57 -7.62 -13.58 5.14
CA PRO A 57 -6.37 -14.28 4.78
C PRO A 57 -6.40 -14.85 3.36
N GLU A 58 -7.54 -15.35 2.90
CA GLU A 58 -7.67 -15.96 1.57
C GLU A 58 -7.52 -14.93 0.44
N ILE A 59 -7.98 -13.69 0.64
CA ILE A 59 -7.76 -12.60 -0.33
C ILE A 59 -6.26 -12.26 -0.39
N GLN A 60 -5.59 -12.19 0.75
CA GLN A 60 -4.16 -11.92 0.83
C GLN A 60 -3.34 -13.02 0.14
N GLU A 61 -3.65 -14.29 0.41
CA GLU A 61 -2.98 -15.45 -0.19
C GLU A 61 -3.16 -15.50 -1.71
N ARG A 62 -4.38 -15.27 -2.21
CA ARG A 62 -4.65 -15.20 -3.66
C ARG A 62 -3.82 -14.11 -4.32
N PHE A 63 -3.80 -12.92 -3.72
CA PHE A 63 -3.04 -11.78 -4.22
C PHE A 63 -1.54 -12.03 -4.24
N ILE A 64 -0.96 -12.48 -3.12
CA ILE A 64 0.47 -12.79 -3.01
C ILE A 64 0.87 -13.86 -4.02
N SER A 65 0.05 -14.91 -4.17
CA SER A 65 0.31 -15.99 -5.13
C SER A 65 0.29 -15.49 -6.57
N ALA A 66 -0.72 -14.70 -6.95
CA ALA A 66 -0.84 -14.14 -8.30
C ALA A 66 0.34 -13.21 -8.64
N ILE A 67 0.80 -12.42 -7.66
CA ILE A 67 1.95 -11.53 -7.84
C ILE A 67 3.26 -12.30 -7.95
N ALA A 68 3.47 -13.29 -7.09
CA ALA A 68 4.65 -14.14 -7.15
C ALA A 68 4.74 -14.85 -8.51
N GLU A 69 3.62 -15.34 -9.03
CA GLU A 69 3.54 -15.91 -10.37
C GLU A 69 3.94 -14.89 -11.45
N PHE A 70 3.38 -13.68 -11.42
CA PHE A 70 3.73 -12.62 -12.37
C PHE A 70 5.22 -12.28 -12.35
N PHE A 71 5.81 -12.06 -11.18
CA PHE A 71 7.22 -11.69 -11.11
C PHE A 71 8.19 -12.83 -11.44
N SER A 72 7.73 -14.09 -11.36
CA SER A 72 8.47 -15.26 -11.83
C SER A 72 8.57 -15.35 -13.37
N LEU A 73 7.75 -14.60 -14.11
CA LEU A 73 7.78 -14.60 -15.56
C LEU A 73 9.09 -14.04 -16.13
N PRO A 74 9.51 -14.48 -17.34
CA PRO A 74 10.61 -13.86 -18.06
C PRO A 74 10.38 -12.36 -18.23
N THR A 75 11.44 -11.55 -18.09
CA THR A 75 11.39 -10.09 -18.21
C THR A 75 10.69 -9.62 -19.49
N ALA A 76 10.88 -10.32 -20.61
CA ALA A 76 10.21 -9.99 -21.87
C ALA A 76 8.68 -9.99 -21.76
N GLN A 77 8.10 -10.94 -21.03
CA GLN A 77 6.65 -11.01 -20.79
C GLN A 77 6.18 -9.93 -19.82
N LYS A 78 6.95 -9.66 -18.75
CA LYS A 78 6.64 -8.57 -17.81
C LYS A 78 6.62 -7.21 -18.50
N LEU A 79 7.55 -6.98 -19.45
CA LEU A 79 7.64 -5.75 -20.23
C LEU A 79 6.46 -5.53 -21.19
N GLU A 80 5.67 -6.57 -21.50
CA GLU A 80 4.48 -6.41 -22.34
C GLU A 80 3.45 -5.47 -21.69
N VAL A 81 3.40 -5.44 -20.36
CA VAL A 81 2.52 -4.59 -19.56
C VAL A 81 3.29 -3.48 -18.84
N SER A 82 4.46 -3.06 -19.36
CA SER A 82 5.30 -2.04 -18.75
C SER A 82 4.59 -0.70 -18.59
N GLN A 83 4.76 -0.04 -17.45
CA GLN A 83 4.23 1.30 -17.19
C GLN A 83 4.63 2.35 -18.23
N GLN A 84 5.77 2.16 -18.90
CA GLN A 84 6.23 3.04 -19.99
C GLN A 84 5.33 2.99 -21.24
N ARG A 85 4.50 1.93 -21.38
CA ARG A 85 3.49 1.78 -22.43
C ARG A 85 2.13 2.38 -22.03
N SER A 86 1.96 2.75 -20.77
CA SER A 86 0.73 3.33 -20.24
C SER A 86 0.74 4.85 -20.34
N LYS A 87 -0.41 5.43 -20.71
CA LYS A 87 -0.64 6.89 -20.66
C LYS A 87 -0.85 7.42 -19.24
N CYS A 88 -0.95 6.53 -18.25
CA CYS A 88 -1.30 6.87 -16.87
C CYS A 88 -0.40 6.18 -15.84
N ASN A 89 0.80 5.71 -16.23
CA ASN A 89 1.78 5.02 -15.37
C ASN A 89 1.16 3.82 -14.63
N ARG A 90 0.61 2.85 -15.38
CA ARG A 90 0.03 1.60 -14.85
C ARG A 90 0.75 0.38 -15.37
N GLY A 91 0.81 -0.67 -14.57
CA GLY A 91 1.43 -1.94 -14.91
C GLY A 91 2.86 -2.05 -14.36
N TYR A 92 3.70 -2.78 -15.07
CA TYR A 92 5.00 -3.22 -14.58
C TYR A 92 6.07 -2.12 -14.58
N GLU A 93 6.66 -1.90 -13.41
CA GLU A 93 7.86 -1.13 -13.18
C GLU A 93 9.07 -2.08 -13.17
N ARG A 94 10.00 -1.85 -14.10
CA ARG A 94 11.21 -2.67 -14.21
C ARG A 94 12.16 -2.45 -13.04
N LEU A 95 12.98 -3.47 -12.75
CA LEU A 95 14.10 -3.36 -11.83
C LEU A 95 14.97 -2.13 -12.10
N GLY A 96 15.26 -1.35 -11.06
CA GLY A 96 16.11 -0.15 -11.14
C GLY A 96 15.48 1.00 -11.94
N PHE A 97 14.16 1.06 -12.04
CA PHE A 97 13.47 2.18 -12.70
C PHE A 97 13.49 3.45 -11.85
N GLN A 98 13.31 3.34 -10.54
CA GLN A 98 13.31 4.48 -9.62
C GLN A 98 14.71 4.78 -9.11
N LYS A 99 14.95 6.07 -8.87
CA LYS A 99 16.20 6.62 -8.35
C LYS A 99 15.84 7.78 -7.43
N LEU A 100 16.34 7.75 -6.20
CA LEU A 100 15.98 8.72 -5.15
C LEU A 100 16.36 10.17 -5.53
N ASP A 101 17.55 10.36 -6.09
CA ASP A 101 18.01 11.65 -6.61
C ASP A 101 18.39 11.49 -8.08
N GLU A 102 17.53 11.97 -8.97
CA GLU A 102 17.77 11.92 -10.41
C GLU A 102 19.00 12.73 -10.82
N LEU A 103 19.35 13.79 -10.07
CA LEU A 103 20.43 14.72 -10.38
C LEU A 103 21.80 14.26 -9.86
N ASP A 104 21.85 13.42 -8.82
CA ASP A 104 23.11 12.85 -8.32
C ASP A 104 23.58 11.69 -9.21
N VAL A 105 24.65 11.91 -9.97
CA VAL A 105 25.26 10.88 -10.85
C VAL A 105 25.75 9.64 -10.10
N ASN A 106 25.94 9.72 -8.78
CA ASN A 106 26.40 8.59 -7.96
C ASN A 106 25.26 7.85 -7.25
N ALA A 107 24.04 8.38 -7.29
CA ALA A 107 22.91 7.72 -6.64
C ALA A 107 22.58 6.40 -7.33
N THR A 108 22.46 5.34 -6.53
CA THR A 108 22.08 4.01 -6.99
C THR A 108 20.59 3.94 -7.31
N THR A 109 20.23 3.08 -8.26
CA THR A 109 18.83 2.79 -8.55
C THR A 109 18.26 1.80 -7.55
N ASP A 110 16.96 1.91 -7.31
CA ASP A 110 16.24 1.01 -6.40
C ASP A 110 16.34 -0.44 -6.89
N GLN A 111 16.78 -1.32 -6.01
CA GLN A 111 16.87 -2.76 -6.30
C GLN A 111 15.51 -3.43 -6.08
N LYS A 112 14.48 -2.89 -6.73
CA LYS A 112 13.11 -3.41 -6.70
C LYS A 112 12.49 -3.40 -8.09
N GLU A 113 11.60 -4.35 -8.33
CA GLU A 113 10.60 -4.25 -9.39
C GLU A 113 9.21 -4.04 -8.80
N GLY A 114 8.26 -3.58 -9.61
CA GLY A 114 6.94 -3.23 -9.09
C GLY A 114 5.81 -3.42 -10.08
N PHE A 115 4.59 -3.44 -9.55
CA PHE A 115 3.38 -3.43 -10.36
C PHE A 115 2.39 -2.45 -9.76
N SER A 116 1.96 -1.49 -10.58
CA SER A 116 1.12 -0.37 -10.13
C SER A 116 -0.26 -0.43 -10.76
N ILE A 117 -1.28 -0.43 -9.90
CA ILE A 117 -2.69 -0.36 -10.33
C ILE A 117 -3.44 0.74 -9.59
N ARG A 118 -4.55 1.17 -10.20
CA ARG A 118 -5.58 2.00 -9.56
C ARG A 118 -6.97 1.55 -9.99
N GLN A 119 -8.01 2.16 -9.44
CA GLN A 119 -9.35 2.00 -10.00
C GLN A 119 -9.36 2.47 -11.47
N ASP A 120 -9.86 1.62 -12.38
CA ASP A 120 -10.00 1.98 -13.81
C ASP A 120 -10.90 3.22 -13.96
N ARG A 121 -10.43 4.19 -14.74
CA ARG A 121 -11.18 5.43 -15.04
C ARG A 121 -10.99 5.87 -16.49
N PRO A 122 -11.96 6.59 -17.09
CA PRO A 122 -11.77 7.20 -18.39
C PRO A 122 -10.54 8.11 -18.41
N LEU A 123 -9.83 8.14 -19.54
CA LEU A 123 -8.76 9.13 -19.76
C LEU A 123 -9.35 10.55 -19.71
N GLY A 124 -8.64 11.49 -19.07
CA GLY A 124 -9.06 12.89 -19.04
C GLY A 124 -8.36 13.75 -17.98
N ARG A 125 -7.93 13.14 -16.87
CA ARG A 125 -7.12 13.80 -15.84
C ARG A 125 -5.78 13.10 -15.65
N PHE A 126 -4.86 13.79 -14.96
CA PHE A 126 -3.56 13.24 -14.60
C PHE A 126 -3.73 11.89 -13.89
N LEU A 127 -2.96 10.88 -14.32
CA LEU A 127 -2.99 9.51 -13.82
C LEU A 127 -4.34 8.76 -13.93
N GLN A 128 -5.37 9.29 -14.61
CA GLN A 128 -6.56 8.50 -14.91
C GLN A 128 -6.36 7.70 -16.20
N GLY A 129 -6.85 6.47 -16.20
CA GLY A 129 -6.77 5.57 -17.35
C GLY A 129 -7.00 4.11 -16.98
N GLU A 130 -6.80 3.24 -17.95
CA GLU A 130 -6.95 1.79 -17.81
C GLU A 130 -5.66 1.17 -17.25
N ASN A 131 -5.83 0.17 -16.38
CA ASN A 131 -4.73 -0.69 -15.96
C ASN A 131 -4.25 -1.59 -17.11
N GLN A 132 -2.98 -1.98 -17.06
CA GLN A 132 -2.40 -2.96 -17.99
C GLN A 132 -2.37 -4.34 -17.32
N TRP A 133 -3.04 -5.31 -17.93
CA TRP A 133 -3.16 -6.67 -17.37
C TRP A 133 -2.43 -7.69 -18.25
N PRO A 134 -1.68 -8.65 -17.66
CA PRO A 134 -0.97 -9.67 -18.42
C PRO A 134 -1.94 -10.68 -19.05
N ALA A 135 -1.84 -10.90 -20.37
CA ALA A 135 -2.75 -11.80 -21.10
C ALA A 135 -2.54 -13.30 -20.76
N GLY A 136 -1.35 -13.66 -20.25
CA GLY A 136 -0.96 -15.04 -19.96
C GLY A 136 -1.24 -15.53 -18.54
N LEU A 137 -1.87 -14.72 -17.68
CA LEU A 137 -2.15 -15.06 -16.28
C LEU A 137 -3.65 -14.94 -15.96
N PRO A 138 -4.45 -16.00 -16.25
CA PRO A 138 -5.86 -16.02 -15.89
C PRO A 138 -6.04 -15.84 -14.38
N GLY A 139 -6.98 -14.98 -13.96
CA GLY A 139 -7.23 -14.73 -12.54
C GLY A 139 -6.36 -13.64 -11.92
N PHE A 140 -5.31 -13.16 -12.60
CA PHE A 140 -4.40 -12.16 -12.06
C PHE A 140 -5.12 -10.83 -11.76
N LYS A 141 -5.93 -10.35 -12.72
CA LYS A 141 -6.71 -9.12 -12.55
C LYS A 141 -7.67 -9.25 -11.38
N GLU A 142 -8.37 -10.37 -11.30
CA GLU A 142 -9.39 -10.63 -10.29
C GLU A 142 -8.77 -10.66 -8.89
N ALA A 143 -7.68 -11.41 -8.70
CA ALA A 143 -6.99 -11.49 -7.41
C ALA A 143 -6.43 -10.13 -6.97
N TYR A 144 -5.85 -9.35 -7.91
CA TYR A 144 -5.32 -8.03 -7.61
C TYR A 144 -6.42 -7.05 -7.23
N MET A 145 -7.47 -6.94 -8.04
CA MET A 145 -8.55 -5.98 -7.80
C MET A 145 -9.35 -6.32 -6.54
N GLU A 146 -9.53 -7.61 -6.23
CA GLU A 146 -10.16 -8.04 -4.98
C GLU A 146 -9.38 -7.55 -3.76
N TYR A 147 -8.05 -7.74 -3.75
CA TYR A 147 -7.19 -7.23 -2.69
C TYR A 147 -7.18 -5.70 -2.63
N PHE A 148 -7.09 -5.02 -3.78
CA PHE A 148 -7.16 -3.56 -3.86
C PHE A 148 -8.43 -3.01 -3.22
N HIS A 149 -9.60 -3.56 -3.55
CA HIS A 149 -10.86 -3.11 -2.98
C HIS A 149 -10.95 -3.40 -1.48
N ALA A 150 -10.46 -4.56 -1.02
CA ALA A 150 -10.45 -4.90 0.40
C ALA A 150 -9.58 -3.94 1.22
N VAL A 151 -8.36 -3.65 0.76
CA VAL A 151 -7.43 -2.72 1.44
C VAL A 151 -7.91 -1.28 1.33
N HIS A 152 -8.51 -0.88 0.21
CA HIS A 152 -9.11 0.45 0.08
C HIS A 152 -10.32 0.65 1.01
N ALA A 153 -11.14 -0.39 1.22
CA ALA A 153 -12.19 -0.32 2.23
C ALA A 153 -11.61 -0.18 3.64
N LEU A 154 -10.55 -0.94 3.96
CA LEU A 154 -9.85 -0.83 5.24
C LEU A 154 -9.21 0.56 5.44
N SER A 155 -8.64 1.17 4.40
CA SER A 155 -8.05 2.51 4.54
C SER A 155 -9.10 3.55 4.91
N LYS A 156 -10.32 3.48 4.36
CA LYS A 156 -11.45 4.34 4.75
C LYS A 156 -11.84 4.14 6.21
N THR A 157 -11.86 2.90 6.69
CA THR A 157 -12.05 2.59 8.11
C THR A 157 -10.97 3.26 8.97
N MET A 158 -9.70 3.18 8.56
CA MET A 158 -8.59 3.78 9.28
C MET A 158 -8.63 5.32 9.28
N PHE A 159 -9.15 5.95 8.22
CA PHE A 159 -9.44 7.39 8.24
C PHE A 159 -10.47 7.77 9.32
N GLY A 160 -11.46 6.91 9.57
CA GLY A 160 -12.39 7.10 10.67
C GLY A 160 -11.73 7.01 12.05
N VAL A 161 -10.85 6.02 12.25
CA VAL A 161 -10.04 5.90 13.48
C VAL A 161 -9.15 7.14 13.66
N MET A 162 -8.51 7.59 12.58
CA MET A 162 -7.67 8.80 12.60
C MET A 162 -8.49 10.04 12.99
N ALA A 163 -9.66 10.26 12.40
CA ALA A 163 -10.52 11.40 12.72
C ALA A 163 -10.89 11.41 14.21
N LEU A 164 -11.35 10.27 14.74
CA LEU A 164 -11.69 10.14 16.16
C LEU A 164 -10.47 10.35 17.07
N SER A 165 -9.29 9.86 16.67
CA SER A 165 -8.05 10.06 17.44
C SER A 165 -7.63 11.53 17.55
N LEU A 166 -8.04 12.36 16.59
CA LEU A 166 -7.85 13.81 16.57
C LEU A 166 -8.96 14.59 17.28
N GLY A 167 -9.99 13.89 17.81
CA GLY A 167 -11.17 14.51 18.42
C GLY A 167 -12.14 15.12 17.40
N LEU A 168 -12.11 14.65 16.16
CA LEU A 168 -13.03 15.06 15.09
C LEU A 168 -14.18 14.05 14.95
N GLU A 169 -15.22 14.43 14.20
CA GLU A 169 -16.28 13.51 13.78
C GLU A 169 -15.70 12.38 12.93
N GLN A 170 -16.25 11.17 13.07
CA GLN A 170 -15.70 9.96 12.42
C GLN A 170 -15.64 10.07 10.89
N ASP A 171 -16.58 10.79 10.28
CA ASP A 171 -16.69 10.96 8.83
C ASP A 171 -15.93 12.18 8.29
N TYR A 172 -15.14 12.87 9.12
CA TYR A 172 -14.44 14.11 8.74
C TYR A 172 -13.59 13.97 7.46
N PHE A 173 -12.96 12.80 7.24
CA PHE A 173 -12.16 12.53 6.04
C PHE A 173 -12.91 11.74 4.96
N ALA A 174 -14.21 11.51 5.08
CA ALA A 174 -14.96 10.64 4.17
C ALA A 174 -14.95 11.14 2.72
N ASP A 175 -15.11 12.45 2.51
CA ASP A 175 -15.05 13.05 1.17
C ASP A 175 -13.66 12.94 0.55
N PHE A 176 -12.62 13.17 1.33
CA PHE A 176 -11.23 13.00 0.90
C PHE A 176 -10.93 11.54 0.54
N ALA A 177 -11.28 10.61 1.44
CA ALA A 177 -11.07 9.17 1.27
C ALA A 177 -12.05 8.52 0.27
N SER A 178 -13.05 9.26 -0.21
CA SER A 178 -13.94 8.79 -1.29
C SER A 178 -13.19 8.55 -2.59
N ASP A 179 -12.00 9.15 -2.71
CA ASP A 179 -11.12 9.04 -3.85
C ASP A 179 -11.81 9.52 -5.13
N ALA A 180 -12.54 10.64 -5.05
CA ALA A 180 -13.30 11.17 -6.18
C ALA A 180 -12.43 11.32 -7.45
N ASP A 181 -11.14 11.63 -7.28
CA ASP A 181 -10.18 11.86 -8.35
C ASP A 181 -9.35 10.64 -8.78
N GLY A 182 -9.38 9.51 -8.04
CA GLY A 182 -8.66 8.29 -8.41
C GLY A 182 -7.16 8.32 -8.04
N GLU A 183 -6.83 8.97 -6.92
CA GLU A 183 -5.48 9.08 -6.40
C GLU A 183 -5.01 7.83 -5.66
N SER A 184 -5.95 7.02 -5.15
CA SER A 184 -5.65 5.77 -4.44
C SER A 184 -4.86 4.80 -5.33
N ILE A 185 -3.64 4.52 -4.90
CA ILE A 185 -2.69 3.64 -5.60
C ILE A 185 -2.42 2.40 -4.77
N SER A 186 -2.38 1.26 -5.45
CA SER A 186 -1.72 0.08 -4.91
C SER A 186 -0.49 -0.18 -5.76
N ASP A 187 0.65 0.08 -5.13
CA ASP A 187 1.96 -0.28 -5.63
C ASP A 187 2.45 -1.45 -4.80
N LEU A 188 2.78 -2.55 -5.47
CA LEU A 188 3.51 -3.64 -4.84
C LEU A 188 4.92 -3.67 -5.37
N LEU A 189 5.86 -3.81 -4.44
CA LEU A 189 7.30 -3.80 -4.67
C LEU A 189 7.84 -5.18 -4.29
N MET A 190 8.68 -5.77 -5.14
CA MET A 190 9.48 -6.95 -4.85
C MET A 190 10.97 -6.66 -4.98
#